data_AF-A0A323VEG1-F1
#
_entry.id   AF-A0A323VEG1-F1
#
_cell.length_a   1.000
_cell.length_b   1.000
_cell.length_c   1.000
_cell.angle_alpha   90.00
_cell.angle_beta   90.00
_cell.angle_gamma   90.00
#
_symmetry.space_group_name_H-M   'P 1'
#
loop_
_entity.id
_entity.type
_entity.pdbx_description
1 polymer ?
#
loop_
_entity_poly.entity_id
_entity_poly.type
_entity_poly.pdbx_seq_one_letter_code
_entity_poly.pdbx_strand_id
1 'polypeptide(L)' 'MPSPSSIGPLRPDFPIWGLFGRALLYVIGQMLIIPAPWTVTGFYRFLCEHVSLPDGRRLHFAGQPADIWY' A
#
# COMPACT_ATOMS: atom_id res chain seq x y z
N MET A 1 2.62 -32.44 7.05
CA MET A 1 3.18 -31.75 5.87
C MET A 1 3.83 -30.46 6.35
N PRO A 2 5.08 -30.14 5.97
CA PRO A 2 5.66 -28.85 6.30
C PRO A 2 4.89 -27.77 5.52
N SER A 3 4.34 -26.79 6.23
CA SER A 3 3.74 -25.59 5.65
C SER A 3 4.76 -24.93 4.72
N PRO A 4 4.35 -24.35 3.57
CA PRO A 4 5.27 -23.54 2.77
C PRO A 4 5.93 -22.51 3.69
N SER A 5 7.26 -22.47 3.66
CA SER A 5 8.07 -21.64 4.53
C SER A 5 7.63 -20.18 4.43
N SER A 6 7.22 -19.58 5.55
CA SER A 6 6.97 -18.13 5.70
C SER A 6 8.20 -17.27 5.39
N ILE A 7 9.36 -17.90 5.16
CA ILE A 7 10.64 -17.28 4.88
C ILE A 7 10.83 -17.31 3.36
N GLY A 8 10.60 -16.16 2.72
CA GLY A 8 10.77 -15.95 1.29
C GLY A 8 10.59 -14.48 0.94
N PRO A 9 10.97 -14.04 -0.28
CA PRO A 9 10.82 -12.64 -0.67
C PRO A 9 9.35 -12.27 -0.88
N LEU A 10 9.01 -11.01 -0.60
CA LEU A 10 7.73 -10.42 -0.98
C LEU A 10 7.60 -10.41 -2.50
N ARG A 11 6.38 -10.66 -2.99
CA ARG A 11 6.07 -10.68 -4.42
C ARG A 11 5.19 -9.47 -4.78
N PRO A 12 5.78 -8.40 -5.34
CA PRO A 12 5.01 -7.26 -5.83
C PRO A 12 4.35 -7.58 -7.18
N ASP A 13 3.10 -7.17 -7.34
CA ASP A 13 2.32 -7.27 -8.58
C ASP A 13 1.59 -5.94 -8.82
N PHE A 14 2.35 -4.89 -9.14
CA PHE A 14 1.81 -3.55 -9.29
C PHE A 14 1.34 -3.30 -10.74
N PRO A 15 0.04 -2.99 -10.97
CA PRO A 15 -0.41 -2.54 -12.27
C PRO A 15 0.20 -1.17 -12.59
N ILE A 16 0.89 -1.04 -13.72
CA ILE A 16 1.74 0.13 -14.03
C ILE A 16 0.96 1.45 -13.97
N TRP A 17 -0.24 1.48 -14.54
CA TRP A 17 -1.12 2.65 -14.54
C TRP A 17 -1.72 2.94 -13.17
N GLY A 18 -2.02 1.89 -12.40
CA GLY A 18 -2.50 2.03 -11.02
C GLY A 18 -1.43 2.59 -10.10
N LEU A 19 -0.20 2.11 -10.23
CA LEU A 19 0.96 2.62 -9.49
C LEU A 19 1.25 4.07 -9.84
N PHE A 20 1.33 4.38 -11.14
CA PHE A 20 1.57 5.75 -11.60
C PHE A 20 0.48 6.72 -11.11
N GLY A 21 -0.79 6.37 -11.30
CA GLY A 21 -1.91 7.22 -10.89
C GLY A 21 -1.93 7.47 -9.38
N ARG A 22 -1.74 6.43 -8.55
CA ARG A 22 -1.72 6.62 -7.09
C ARG A 22 -0.46 7.32 -6.60
N ALA A 23 0.70 7.13 -7.24
CA ALA A 23 1.91 7.89 -6.93
C ALA A 23 1.74 9.39 -7.26
N LEU A 24 1.11 9.71 -8.39
CA LEU A 24 0.81 11.10 -8.75
C LEU A 24 -0.16 11.74 -7.76
N LEU A 25 -1.24 11.04 -7.39
CA LEU A 25 -2.18 11.51 -6.36
C LEU A 25 -1.51 11.71 -5.00
N TYR A 26 -0.59 10.81 -4.61
CA TYR A 26 0.21 10.97 -3.40
C TYR A 26 1.03 12.25 -3.45
N VAL A 27 1.79 12.50 -4.53
CA VAL A 27 2.60 13.72 -4.66
C VAL A 27 1.74 14.99 -4.58
N ILE A 28 0.62 15.02 -5.29
CA ILE A 28 -0.32 16.16 -5.25
C ILE A 28 -0.89 16.33 -3.84
N GLY A 29 -1.29 15.24 -3.19
CA GLY A 29 -1.78 15.27 -1.82
C GLY A 29 -0.74 15.78 -0.83
N GLN A 30 0.53 15.43 -0.98
CA GLN A 30 1.60 15.97 -0.12
C GLN A 30 1.82 17.48 -0.33
N MET A 31 1.53 18.04 -1.52
CA MET A 31 1.54 19.49 -1.75
C MET A 31 0.34 20.19 -1.12
N LEU A 32 -0.74 19.46 -0.85
CA LEU A 32 -2.02 19.96 -0.35
C LEU A 32 -2.29 19.35 1.04
N ILE A 33 -1.98 20.10 2.10
CA ILE A 33 -2.09 19.62 3.50
C ILE A 33 -3.44 18.97 3.81
N ILE A 34 -4.54 19.52 3.29
CA ILE A 34 -5.89 18.99 3.51
C ILE A 34 -6.00 17.56 2.93
N PRO A 35 -5.92 17.30 1.61
CA PRO A 35 -6.07 15.94 1.09
C PRO A 35 -4.93 14.96 1.42
N ALA A 36 -3.79 15.44 1.94
CA ALA A 36 -2.62 14.60 2.24
C ALA A 36 -2.98 13.27 2.96
N PRO A 37 -3.81 13.27 4.03
CA PRO A 37 -4.11 12.04 4.76
C PRO A 37 -4.80 10.96 3.94
N TRP A 38 -5.69 11.34 3.04
CA TRP A 38 -6.40 10.41 2.17
C TRP A 38 -5.50 9.84 1.09
N THR A 39 -4.66 10.67 0.50
CA THR A 39 -3.76 10.25 -0.58
C THR A 39 -2.67 9.30 -0.07
N VAL A 40 -2.12 9.56 1.11
CA VAL A 40 -1.06 8.70 1.68
C VAL A 40 -1.61 7.38 2.20
N THR A 41 -2.73 7.37 2.92
CA THR A 41 -3.37 6.11 3.35
C THR A 41 -3.86 5.29 2.16
N GLY A 42 -4.42 5.94 1.14
CA GLY A 42 -4.82 5.29 -0.12
C GLY A 42 -3.62 4.71 -0.89
N PHE A 43 -2.48 5.40 -0.88
CA PHE A 43 -1.25 4.91 -1.49
C PHE A 43 -0.67 3.72 -0.73
N TYR A 44 -0.56 3.77 0.60
CA TYR A 44 -0.07 2.61 1.37
C TYR A 44 -1.00 1.40 1.27
N ARG A 45 -2.31 1.62 1.30
CA ARG A 45 -3.30 0.57 1.06
C ARG A 45 -3.11 -0.09 -0.31
N PHE A 46 -2.84 0.68 -1.36
CA PHE A 46 -2.51 0.14 -2.68
C PHE A 46 -1.35 -0.81 -2.63
N LEU A 47 -0.25 -0.37 -2.01
CA LEU A 47 0.98 -1.14 -1.96
C LEU A 47 0.76 -2.46 -1.23
N CYS A 48 0.07 -2.43 -0.08
CA CYS A 48 -0.26 -3.63 0.68
C CYS A 48 -1.15 -4.61 -0.11
N GLU A 49 -2.18 -4.12 -0.82
CA GLU A 49 -3.10 -4.95 -1.61
C GLU A 49 -2.43 -5.64 -2.81
N HIS A 50 -1.30 -5.11 -3.29
CA HIS A 50 -0.55 -5.58 -4.46
C HIS A 50 0.80 -6.22 -4.10
N VAL A 51 1.04 -6.48 -2.82
CA VAL A 51 2.20 -7.24 -2.34
C VAL A 51 1.72 -8.51 -1.67
N SER A 52 2.16 -9.65 -2.21
CA SER A 52 1.87 -10.97 -1.64
C SER A 52 3.05 -11.49 -0.82
N LEU A 53 2.72 -12.14 0.29
CA LEU A 53 3.64 -12.92 1.09
C LEU A 53 4.04 -14.20 0.34
N PRO A 54 5.15 -14.85 0.73
CA PRO A 54 5.58 -16.12 0.15
C PRO A 54 4.53 -17.25 0.23
N ASP A 55 3.65 -17.18 1.22
CA ASP A 55 2.57 -18.14 1.47
C ASP A 55 1.27 -17.83 0.71
N GLY A 56 1.27 -16.78 -0.13
CA GLY A 56 0.13 -16.35 -0.93
C GLY A 56 -0.86 -15.43 -0.22
N ARG A 57 -0.66 -15.12 1.07
CA ARG A 57 -1.45 -14.10 1.77
C ARG A 57 -1.07 -12.71 1.28
N ARG A 58 -1.94 -11.73 1.49
CA ARG A 58 -1.67 -10.32 1.18
C ARG A 58 -1.52 -9.49 2.45
N LEU A 59 -0.76 -8.41 2.35
CA LEU A 59 -0.67 -7.43 3.42
C LEU A 59 -1.99 -6.66 3.51
N HIS A 60 -2.43 -6.35 4.73
CA HIS A 60 -3.57 -5.47 4.96
C HIS A 60 -3.09 -4.19 5.63
N PHE A 61 -3.40 -3.04 5.01
CA PHE A 61 -3.11 -1.75 5.59
C PHE A 61 -4.21 -1.36 6.58
N ALA A 62 -3.84 -1.14 7.85
CA ALA A 62 -4.78 -0.83 8.92
C ALA A 62 -4.97 0.68 9.19
N GLY A 63 -4.08 1.53 8.66
CA GLY A 63 -4.10 2.96 8.94
C GLY A 63 -5.28 3.68 8.28
N GLN A 64 -5.71 4.78 8.91
CA GLN A 64 -6.81 5.62 8.48
C GLN A 64 -6.35 7.07 8.30
N PRO A 65 -7.04 7.88 7.47
CA PRO A 65 -6.72 9.31 7.33
C PRO A 65 -6.71 10.08 8.66
N ALA A 66 -7.53 9.67 9.64
CA ALA A 66 -7.59 10.31 10.95
C ALA A 66 -6.30 10.12 11.78
N ASP A 67 -5.53 9.05 11.53
CA ASP A 67 -4.32 8.69 12.30
C ASP A 67 -3.09 9.52 11.93
N ILE A 68 -3.20 10.47 10.99
CA ILE A 68 -2.03 11.18 10.43
C ILE A 68 -1.69 12.43 11.22
N TRP A 69 -2.70 13.04 11.84
CA TRP A 69 -2.54 14.28 12.61
C TRP A 69 -2.84 14.11 14.11
N TYR A 70 -3.05 12.87 14.56
CA TYR A 70 -3.40 12.50 15.93
C TYR A 70 -2.60 11.25 16.33
#